data_AF-A0A4V1T4S2-F1
#
_entry.id   AF-A0A4V1T4S2-F1
#
_cell.length_a   1.000
_cell.length_b   1.000
_cell.length_c   1.000
_cell.angle_alpha   90.00
_cell.angle_beta   90.00
_cell.angle_gamma   90.00
#
_symmetry.space_group_name_H-M   'P 1'
#
loop_
_entity.id
_entity.type
_entity.pdbx_description
1 polymer ?
#
loop_
_entity_poly.entity_id
_entity_poly.type
_entity_poly.pdbx_seq_one_letter_code
_entity_poly.pdbx_strand_id
1 'polypeptide(L)' 'MSVNKLKVYEIFKSKLGEAEAQTIIEYFEQKSEEKINSKKDIFLTKEDKTDMIKWMFIFWVGQLAAMLAIVKLM' A
#
# COMPACT_ATOMS: atom_id res chain seq x y z
N MET A 1 21.06 11.13 -4.26
CA MET A 1 21.11 10.50 -2.92
C MET A 1 20.74 11.54 -1.88
N SER A 2 19.86 11.22 -0.93
CA SER A 2 19.44 12.13 0.15
C SER A 2 20.60 12.38 1.13
N VAL A 3 20.77 13.63 1.58
CA VAL A 3 21.83 14.08 2.52
C VAL A 3 21.95 13.19 3.77
N ASN A 4 20.84 12.60 4.23
CA ASN A 4 20.82 11.68 5.36
C ASN A 4 21.51 10.32 5.09
N LYS A 5 21.47 9.78 3.86
CA LYS A 5 22.16 8.52 3.51
C LYS A 5 23.69 8.67 3.63
N LEU A 6 24.22 9.81 3.20
CA LEU A 6 25.66 10.10 3.27
C LEU A 6 26.15 10.18 4.71
N LYS A 7 25.41 10.85 5.61
CA LYS A 7 25.75 10.91 7.04
C LYS A 7 25.77 9.53 7.71
N VAL A 8 24.81 8.67 7.39
CA VAL A 8 24.73 7.32 7.95
C VAL A 8 25.88 6.45 7.43
N TYR A 9 26.22 6.56 6.15
CA TYR A 9 27.37 5.87 5.56
C TYR A 9 28.69 6.31 6.19
N GLU A 10 28.90 7.61 6.42
CA GLU A 10 30.12 8.12 7.07
C GLU A 10 30.27 7.63 8.52
N ILE A 11 29.17 7.57 9.28
CA ILE A 11 29.18 7.05 10.65
C ILE A 11 29.55 5.56 10.67
N PHE A 12 29.01 4.76 9.74
CA PHE A 12 29.35 3.34 9.66
C PHE A 12 30.76 3.11 9.13
N LYS A 13 31.19 3.87 8.12
CA LYS A 13 32.55 3.82 7.57
C LYS A 13 33.60 4.16 8.63
N SER A 14 33.29 5.13 9.51
CA SER A 14 34.13 5.51 10.64
C SER A 14 34.32 4.42 11.70
N LYS A 15 33.38 3.47 11.84
CA LYS A 15 33.37 2.48 12.93
C LYS A 15 33.61 1.04 12.48
N LEU A 16 33.29 0.72 11.23
CA LEU A 16 33.24 -0.64 10.69
C LEU A 16 34.03 -0.78 9.37
N GLY A 17 34.54 0.33 8.81
CA GLY A 17 35.20 0.31 7.52
C GLY A 17 34.21 0.26 6.34
N GLU A 18 34.77 0.36 5.14
CA GLU A 18 34.02 0.70 3.93
C GLU A 18 33.06 -0.42 3.47
N ALA A 19 33.50 -1.68 3.56
CA ALA A 19 32.73 -2.83 3.11
C ALA A 19 31.51 -3.13 4.01
N GLU A 20 31.68 -3.01 5.33
CA GLU A 20 30.61 -3.28 6.30
C GLU A 20 29.55 -2.15 6.26
N ALA A 21 29.98 -0.90 6.13
CA ALA A 21 29.09 0.25 5.97
C ALA A 21 28.20 0.14 4.72
N GLN A 22 28.80 -0.29 3.61
CA GLN A 22 28.06 -0.47 2.36
C GLN A 22 27.04 -1.62 2.46
N THR A 23 27.43 -2.75 3.05
CA THR A 23 26.53 -3.89 3.28
C THR A 23 25.32 -3.52 4.15
N ILE A 24 25.52 -2.71 5.19
CA ILE A 24 24.44 -2.27 6.08
C ILE A 24 23.48 -1.32 5.35
N ILE A 25 24.00 -0.39 4.54
CA ILE A 25 23.19 0.52 3.73
C ILE A 25 22.36 -0.28 2.71
N GLU A 26 22.97 -1.24 2.01
CA GLU A 26 22.29 -2.09 1.02
C GLU A 26 21.20 -2.95 1.67
N TYR A 27 21.47 -3.57 2.82
CA TYR A 27 20.46 -4.33 3.56
C TYR A 27 19.28 -3.45 4.02
N PHE A 28 19.56 -2.23 4.47
CA PHE A 28 18.51 -1.28 4.87
C PHE A 28 17.66 -0.82 3.68
N GLU A 29 18.29 -0.60 2.52
CA GLU A 29 17.57 -0.23 1.29
C GLU A 29 16.68 -1.38 0.80
N GLN A 30 17.21 -2.60 0.77
CA GLN A 30 16.45 -3.80 0.41
C GLN A 30 15.25 -4.00 1.33
N LYS A 31 15.44 -3.87 2.65
CA LYS A 31 14.36 -4.02 3.64
C LYS A 31 13.35 -2.88 3.62
N SER A 32 13.79 -1.68 3.24
CA SER A 32 12.93 -0.51 3.03
C SER A 32 12.04 -0.71 1.80
N GLU A 33 12.61 -1.21 0.69
CA GLU A 33 11.85 -1.54 -0.52
C GLU A 33 10.86 -2.68 -0.30
N GLU A 34 11.23 -3.73 0.45
CA GLU A 34 10.32 -4.82 0.83
C GLU A 34 9.12 -4.30 1.64
N LYS A 35 9.35 -3.44 2.65
CA LYS A 35 8.26 -2.86 3.45
C LYS A 35 7.38 -1.89 2.68
N ILE A 36 7.91 -1.21 1.66
CA ILE A 36 7.12 -0.34 0.77
C ILE A 36 6.30 -1.19 -0.20
N ASN A 37 6.85 -2.27 -0.76
CA ASN A 37 6.13 -3.17 -1.65
C ASN A 37 5.04 -3.96 -0.91
N SER A 38 5.29 -4.48 0.29
CA SER A 38 4.24 -5.14 1.10
C SER A 38 3.11 -4.22 1.54
N LYS A 39 3.28 -2.88 1.47
CA LYS A 39 2.19 -1.93 1.71
C LYS A 39 1.39 -1.60 0.46
N LYS A 40 1.90 -1.87 -0.76
CA LYS A 40 1.14 -1.71 -2.00
C LYS A 40 0.00 -2.72 -2.11
N ASP A 41 0.20 -3.94 -1.62
CA ASP A 41 -0.83 -4.98 -1.60
C ASP A 41 -2.04 -4.64 -0.70
N ILE A 42 -1.90 -3.65 0.19
CA ILE A 42 -2.98 -3.16 1.07
C ILE A 42 -3.86 -2.13 0.34
N PHE A 43 -3.38 -1.57 -0.79
CA PHE A 43 -4.22 -0.71 -1.61
C PHE A 43 -5.05 -1.59 -2.53
N LEU A 44 -6.31 -1.80 -2.13
CA LEU A 44 -7.42 -2.33 -2.96
C LEU A 44 -7.09 -2.16 -4.44
N THR A 45 -6.80 -3.28 -5.11
CA THR A 45 -6.43 -3.26 -6.51
C THR A 45 -7.53 -2.57 -7.31
N LYS A 46 -7.22 -2.08 -8.52
CA LYS A 46 -8.24 -1.46 -9.38
C LYS A 46 -9.41 -2.42 -9.64
N GLU A 47 -9.12 -3.71 -9.64
CA GLU A 47 -10.08 -4.80 -9.78
C GLU A 47 -10.99 -4.88 -8.55
N ASP A 48 -10.44 -4.90 -7.33
CA ASP A 48 -11.22 -4.92 -6.08
C ASP A 48 -12.17 -3.72 -5.97
N LYS A 49 -11.70 -2.53 -6.37
CA LYS A 49 -12.53 -1.32 -6.39
C LYS A 49 -13.67 -1.45 -7.40
N THR A 50 -13.40 -2.03 -8.56
CA THR A 50 -14.39 -2.19 -9.62
C THR A 50 -15.47 -3.20 -9.23
N ASP A 51 -15.07 -4.33 -8.64
CA ASP A 51 -16.02 -5.33 -8.15
C ASP A 51 -16.84 -4.81 -6.97
N MET A 52 -16.23 -4.09 -6.02
CA MET A 52 -16.97 -3.44 -4.94
C MET A 52 -18.04 -2.48 -5.48
N ILE A 53 -17.69 -1.63 -6.45
CA ILE A 53 -18.63 -0.70 -7.07
C ILE A 53 -19.76 -1.45 -7.79
N LYS A 54 -19.45 -2.50 -8.56
CA LYS A 54 -20.47 -3.32 -9.25
C LYS A 54 -21.49 -3.91 -8.26
N TRP A 55 -21.02 -4.46 -7.14
CA TRP A 55 -21.88 -5.04 -6.11
C TRP A 55 -22.75 -3.99 -5.41
N MET A 56 -22.22 -2.78 -5.18
CA MET A 56 -23.01 -1.66 -4.63
C MET A 56 -24.17 -1.27 -5.55
N PHE A 57 -23.98 -1.23 -6.86
CA PHE A 57 -25.05 -0.90 -7.81
C PHE A 57 -26.17 -1.94 -7.81
N ILE A 58 -25.85 -3.24 -7.84
CA ILE A 58 -26.85 -4.32 -7.80
C ILE A 58 -27.67 -4.24 -6.51
N PHE A 59 -27.01 -3.98 -5.38
CA PHE A 59 -27.68 -3.80 -4.11
C PHE A 59 -28.63 -2.60 -4.10
N TRP A 60 -28.19 -1.43 -4.58
CA TRP A 60 -29.03 -0.23 -4.64
C TRP A 60 -30.23 -0.37 -5.57
N VAL A 61 -30.08 -1.03 -6.73
CA VAL A 61 -31.20 -1.32 -7.62
C VAL A 61 -32.22 -2.25 -6.94
N GLY A 62 -31.74 -3.26 -6.20
CA GLY A 62 -32.60 -4.13 -5.40
C GLY A 62 -33.36 -3.38 -4.30
N GLN A 63 -32.69 -2.49 -3.57
CA GLN A 63 -33.33 -1.66 -2.54
C GLN A 63 -34.39 -0.73 -3.14
N LEU A 64 -34.11 -0.07 -4.28
CA LEU A 64 -35.07 0.78 -4.97
C LEU A 64 -36.30 -0.03 -5.41
N ALA A 65 -36.11 -1.21 -6.00
CA ALA A 65 -37.21 -2.09 -6.39
C ALA A 65 -38.07 -2.51 -5.19
N ALA A 66 -37.44 -2.85 -4.06
CA ALA A 66 -38.14 -3.19 -2.82
C ALA A 66 -38.93 -2.00 -2.26
N MET A 67 -38.34 -0.80 -2.24
CA MET A 67 -39.04 0.42 -1.80
C MET A 67 -40.25 0.72 -2.68
N LEU A 68 -40.12 0.63 -4.00
CA LEU A 68 -41.23 0.82 -4.94
C LEU A 68 -42.33 -0.23 -4.74
N ALA A 69 -41.96 -1.49 -4.48
CA ALA A 69 -42.92 -2.55 -4.20
C ALA A 69 -43.69 -2.28 -2.90
N ILE A 70 -43.00 -1.84 -1.84
CA ILE A 70 -43.61 -1.49 -0.54
C ILE A 70 -44.57 -0.31 -0.71
N VAL A 71 -44.14 0.77 -1.38
CA VAL A 71 -44.99 1.96 -1.62
C VAL A 71 -46.21 1.63 -2.47
N LYS A 72 -46.09 0.71 -3.43
CA LYS A 72 -47.23 0.28 -4.27
C LYS A 72 -48.20 -0.66 -3.57
N LEU A 73 -47.74 -1.41 -2.56
CA LEU A 73 -48.56 -2.35 -1.78
C LEU A 73 -49.25 -1.71 -0.58
N MET A 74 -48.83 -0.50 -0.19
CA MET A 74 -49.46 0.33 0.85
C MET A 74 -50.56 1.20 0.25
#